data_AF-A0A1J3DXF1-F1
#
_entry.id   AF-A0A1J3DXF1-F1
#
_cell.length_a   1.000
_cell.length_b   1.000
_cell.length_c   1.000
_cell.angle_alpha   90.00
_cell.angle_beta   90.00
_cell.angle_gamma   90.00
#
_symmetry.space_group_name_H-M   'P 1'
#
loop_
_entity.id
_entity.type
_entity.pdbx_description
1 polymer ?
#
loop_
_entity_poly.entity_id
_entity_poly.type
_entity_poly.pdbx_seq_one_letter_code
_entity_poly.pdbx_strand_id
1 'polypeptide(L)'
;VIKVTNGTLRFGDGLEFLSPTKIVVAGNPYAKLVESSDGWQTASVTGWFGSGMYHRLISAATVKEGRVYLTHVVGFGSKKRHILV
;
A
#
# COMPACT_ATOMS: atom_id res chain seq x y z
N VAL A 1 -9.00 3.78 -17.40
CA VAL A 1 -8.36 4.59 -16.34
C VAL A 1 -9.47 5.03 -15.39
N ILE A 2 -9.42 4.61 -14.12
CA ILE A 2 -10.44 4.97 -13.13
C ILE A 2 -10.08 6.30 -12.46
N LYS A 3 -11.10 7.07 -12.06
CA LYS A 3 -10.87 8.32 -11.34
C LYS A 3 -10.62 8.00 -9.86
N VAL A 4 -9.37 8.17 -9.43
CA VAL A 4 -8.99 8.06 -8.01
C VAL A 4 -8.94 9.45 -7.40
N THR A 5 -9.70 9.66 -6.33
CA THR A 5 -9.74 10.91 -5.56
C THR A 5 -8.93 10.78 -4.26
N ASN A 6 -8.62 11.91 -3.62
CA ASN A 6 -7.87 12.00 -2.36
C ASN A 6 -6.44 11.41 -2.36
N GLY A 7 -5.86 11.20 -3.55
CA GLY A 7 -4.48 10.77 -3.68
C GLY A 7 -4.14 10.32 -5.08
N THR A 8 -2.91 9.86 -5.27
CA THR A 8 -2.44 9.26 -6.52
C THR A 8 -1.98 7.83 -6.27
N LEU A 9 -2.25 6.90 -7.19
CA LEU A 9 -1.69 5.54 -7.16
C LEU A 9 -0.45 5.40 -8.05
N ARG A 10 0.14 6.53 -8.47
CA ARG A 10 1.44 6.54 -9.17
C ARG A 10 2.48 5.87 -8.27
N PHE A 11 3.28 4.97 -8.85
CA PHE A 11 4.21 4.07 -8.13
C PHE A 11 3.55 2.97 -7.29
N GLY A 12 2.30 2.60 -7.61
CA GLY A 12 1.73 1.35 -7.13
C GLY A 12 2.37 0.15 -7.84
N ASP A 13 2.70 -0.89 -7.09
CA ASP A 13 3.26 -2.15 -7.62
C ASP A 13 2.22 -3.28 -7.44
N GLY A 14 2.23 -3.96 -6.28
CA GLY A 14 1.21 -4.96 -5.93
C GLY A 14 -0.13 -4.37 -5.45
N LEU A 15 -1.23 -5.07 -5.68
CA LEU A 15 -2.55 -4.77 -5.10
C LEU A 15 -3.23 -6.05 -4.60
N GLU A 16 -4.01 -5.94 -3.52
CA GLU A 16 -4.72 -7.06 -2.92
C GLU A 16 -6.08 -6.61 -2.35
N PHE A 17 -7.09 -7.48 -2.41
CA PHE A 17 -8.41 -7.17 -1.87
C PHE A 17 -8.43 -7.37 -0.35
N LEU A 18 -8.80 -6.31 0.38
CA LEU A 18 -9.13 -6.37 1.80
C LEU A 18 -10.61 -6.77 2.00
N SER A 19 -11.47 -6.31 1.10
CA SER A 19 -12.89 -6.65 1.01
C SER A 19 -13.36 -6.40 -0.43
N PRO A 20 -14.60 -6.81 -0.82
CA PRO A 20 -15.11 -6.55 -2.18
C PRO A 20 -15.08 -5.07 -2.61
N THR A 21 -15.06 -4.15 -1.64
CA THR A 21 -15.07 -2.70 -1.84
C THR A 21 -13.74 -2.03 -1.48
N LYS A 22 -12.77 -2.76 -0.91
CA LYS A 22 -11.51 -2.20 -0.42
C LYS A 22 -10.32 -2.97 -0.94
N ILE A 23 -9.35 -2.26 -1.50
CA ILE A 23 -8.06 -2.81 -1.89
C ILE A 23 -6.94 -2.10 -1.16
N VAL A 24 -5.88 -2.84 -0.92
CA VAL A 24 -4.60 -2.28 -0.50
C VAL A 24 -3.69 -2.27 -1.71
N VAL A 25 -3.11 -1.11 -1.98
CA VAL A 25 -2.12 -0.92 -3.04
C VAL A 25 -0.76 -0.73 -2.39
N ALA A 26 0.16 -1.65 -2.63
CA ALA A 26 1.57 -1.48 -2.32
C ALA A 26 2.13 -0.32 -3.15
N GLY A 27 2.87 0.58 -2.52
CA GLY A 27 3.48 1.71 -3.19
C GLY A 27 4.57 2.35 -2.36
N ASN A 28 5.38 3.17 -3.01
CA ASN A 28 6.49 3.89 -2.39
C ASN A 28 6.14 5.39 -2.28
N PRO A 29 6.26 6.05 -1.11
CA PRO A 29 6.78 5.57 0.19
C PRO A 29 5.76 4.91 1.13
N TYR A 30 4.47 4.87 0.74
CA TYR A 30 3.40 4.34 1.57
C TYR A 30 2.52 3.40 0.76
N ALA A 31 2.11 2.29 1.37
CA ALA A 31 0.97 1.54 0.85
C ALA A 31 -0.32 2.31 1.12
N LYS A 32 -1.29 2.21 0.22
CA LYS A 32 -2.52 3.00 0.23
C LYS A 32 -3.72 2.09 0.37
N LEU A 33 -4.65 2.47 1.25
CA LEU A 33 -5.96 1.85 1.31
C LEU A 33 -6.88 2.61 0.37
N VAL A 34 -7.51 1.88 -0.55
CA VAL A 34 -8.39 2.43 -1.58
C VAL A 34 -9.75 1.78 -1.44
N GLU A 35 -10.79 2.59 -1.45
CA GLU A 35 -12.16 2.14 -1.33
C GLU A 35 -12.98 2.60 -2.55
N SER A 36 -13.89 1.73 -2.99
CA SER A 36 -14.87 1.99 -4.03
C SER A 36 -16.23 1.44 -3.62
N SER A 37 -17.28 2.21 -3.90
CA SER A 37 -18.67 1.84 -3.62
C SER A 37 -19.51 1.67 -4.91
N ASP A 38 -18.93 1.92 -6.08
CA ASP A 38 -19.61 1.96 -7.38
C ASP A 38 -19.08 0.91 -8.37
N GLY A 39 -18.57 -0.21 -7.84
CA GLY A 39 -18.02 -1.29 -8.66
C GLY A 39 -16.72 -0.89 -9.36
N TRP A 40 -15.85 -0.12 -8.70
CA TRP A 40 -14.56 0.34 -9.21
C TRP A 40 -14.64 1.31 -10.39
N GLN A 41 -15.78 2.00 -10.59
CA GLN A 41 -15.88 3.08 -11.57
C GLN A 41 -15.16 4.34 -11.06
N THR A 42 -15.29 4.62 -9.76
CA THR A 42 -14.52 5.60 -9.02
C THR A 42 -13.92 4.96 -7.77
N ALA A 43 -12.84 5.57 -7.29
CA ALA A 43 -12.18 5.11 -6.07
C ALA A 43 -11.63 6.30 -5.29
N SER A 44 -11.49 6.13 -3.98
CA SER A 44 -10.91 7.14 -3.10
C SER A 44 -9.82 6.51 -2.25
N VAL A 45 -8.70 7.22 -2.09
CA VAL A 45 -7.69 6.83 -1.10
C VAL A 45 -8.22 7.20 0.28
N THR A 46 -8.53 6.21 1.11
CA THR A 46 -9.10 6.40 2.45
C THR A 46 -8.05 6.34 3.55
N GLY A 47 -6.86 5.82 3.25
CA GLY A 47 -5.79 5.72 4.24
C GLY A 47 -4.43 5.39 3.65
N TRP A 48 -3.43 5.45 4.52
CA TRP A 48 -2.02 5.25 4.19
C TRP A 48 -1.42 4.39 5.29
N PHE A 49 -0.68 3.35 4.90
CA PHE A 49 0.10 2.54 5.82
C PHE A 49 1.53 3.06 5.83
N GLY A 50 1.91 3.72 6.93
CA GLY A 50 3.29 4.12 7.17
C GLY A 50 4.10 2.94 7.70
N SER A 51 5.18 2.54 7.02
CA SER A 51 6.05 1.47 7.54
C SER A 51 7.10 1.99 8.54
N GLY A 52 7.27 3.32 8.69
CA GLY A 52 8.40 3.93 9.41
C GLY A 52 9.77 3.64 8.77
N MET A 53 9.81 2.80 7.74
CA MET A 53 11.00 2.32 7.04
C MET A 53 11.11 3.00 5.67
N TYR A 54 11.25 4.33 5.67
CA TYR A 54 11.33 5.16 4.46
C TYR A 54 12.46 4.79 3.48
N HIS A 55 13.43 4.02 3.95
CA HIS A 55 14.55 3.51 3.15
C HIS A 55 14.23 2.17 2.47
N ARG A 56 13.00 1.64 2.61
CA ARG A 56 12.59 0.37 2.00
C ARG A 56 11.47 0.60 0.99
N LEU A 57 11.48 -0.19 -0.07
CA LEU A 57 10.46 -0.13 -1.11
C LEU A 57 9.41 -1.21 -0.80
N ILE A 58 8.15 -0.79 -0.70
CA ILE A 58 7.02 -1.73 -0.59
C ILE A 58 6.71 -2.22 -2.00
N SER A 59 6.83 -3.53 -2.23
CA SER A 59 6.58 -4.13 -3.55
C SER A 59 5.28 -4.92 -3.58
N ALA A 60 4.91 -5.58 -2.48
CA ALA A 60 3.66 -6.35 -2.43
C ALA A 60 2.86 -6.07 -1.16
N ALA A 61 1.54 -6.17 -1.31
CA ALA A 61 0.59 -6.20 -0.21
C ALA A 61 -0.07 -7.58 -0.21
N THR A 62 -0.28 -8.15 0.97
CA THR A 62 -0.97 -9.43 1.14
C THR A 62 -1.99 -9.27 2.26
N VAL A 63 -3.19 -9.80 2.06
CA VAL A 63 -4.24 -9.78 3.07
C VAL A 63 -4.43 -11.21 3.57
N LYS A 64 -4.35 -11.38 4.89
CA LYS A 64 -4.64 -12.65 5.56
C LYS A 64 -5.49 -12.38 6.78
N GLU A 65 -6.66 -13.00 6.87
CA GLU A 65 -7.60 -12.86 8.00
C GLU A 65 -7.96 -11.39 8.30
N GLY A 66 -8.17 -10.58 7.26
CA GLY A 66 -8.46 -9.15 7.39
C GLY A 66 -7.29 -8.29 7.84
N ARG A 67 -6.09 -8.87 8.01
CA ARG A 67 -4.86 -8.15 8.32
C ARG A 67 -4.04 -7.94 7.07
N VAL A 68 -3.45 -6.75 6.95
CA VAL A 68 -2.64 -6.32 5.82
C VAL A 68 -1.17 -6.50 6.16
N TYR A 69 -0.46 -7.25 5.32
CA TYR A 69 0.97 -7.49 5.40
C TYR A 69 1.66 -6.84 4.21
N LEU A 70 2.72 -6.08 4.48
CA LEU A 70 3.46 -5.35 3.44
C LEU A 70 4.85 -5.96 3.27
N THR A 71 5.12 -6.43 2.06
CA THR A 71 6.42 -6.99 1.70
C THR A 71 7.33 -5.88 1.21
N HIS A 72 8.51 -5.81 1.83
CA HIS A 72 9.52 -4.81 1.55
C HIS A 72 10.69 -5.45 0.81
N VAL A 73 10.95 -5.00 -0.41
CA VAL A 73 12.16 -5.36 -1.16
C VAL A 73 13.20 -4.33 -0.73
N VAL A 74 14.26 -4.82 -0.09
CA VAL A 74 15.34 -4.04 0.55
C VAL A 74 15.69 -2.77 -0.24
N GLY A 75 15.67 -1.62 0.42
CA GLY A 75 16.12 -0.37 -0.19
C GLY A 75 17.51 0.04 0.29
N PHE A 76 18.18 0.77 -0.60
CA PHE A 76 19.52 1.37 -0.51
C PHE A 76 20.10 1.37 0.91
N GLY A 77 21.12 0.53 1.13
CA GLY A 77 21.70 0.24 2.44
C GLY A 77 21.73 1.45 3.39
N SER A 78 21.04 1.33 4.52
CA SER A 78 21.00 2.38 5.52
C SER A 78 22.25 2.27 6.43
N LYS A 79 22.94 3.39 6.69
CA LYS A 79 24.04 3.43 7.70
C LYS A 79 23.54 3.22 9.13
N LYS A 80 22.22 3.13 9.36
CA LYS A 80 21.63 2.92 10.68
C LYS A 80 21.53 1.43 10.96
N ARG A 81 22.10 0.98 12.09
CA ARG A 81 21.89 -0.39 12.59
C ARG A 81 20.41 -0.58 12.88
N HIS A 82 19.81 -1.62 12.32
CA HIS A 82 18.41 -1.95 12.55
C HIS A 82 18.25 -2.65 13.91
N ILE A 83 17.31 -2.19 14.74
CA ILE A 83 16.76 -3.00 15.84
C ILE A 83 15.56 -3.72 15.24
N LEU A 84 15.65 -5.04 15.14
CA LEU A 84 14.51 -5.90 14.90
C LEU A 84 13.84 -6.11 16.27
N VAL A 85 12.63 -5.60 16.45
CA VAL A 85 11.73 -5.97 17.56
C VAL A 85 10.70 -6.93 17.00
#